data_AF-A0AAW2FT64-F1
#
_entry.id   AF-A0AAW2FT64-F1
#
_cell.length_a   1.000
_cell.length_b   1.000
_cell.length_c   1.000
_cell.angle_alpha   90.00
_cell.angle_beta   90.00
_cell.angle_gamma   90.00
#
_symmetry.space_group_name_H-M   'P 1'
#
loop_
_entity.id
_entity.type
_entity.pdbx_description
1 polymer ?
#
loop_
_entity_poly.entity_id
_entity_poly.type
_entity_poly.pdbx_seq_one_letter_code
_entity_poly.pdbx_strand_id
1 'polypeptide(L)'
;MDNSLATLINIDGISSLRYLKILSLSRNNIKTFSGLEAIGDHLEELWISYNLIEKIKGVSAFKALRVLYMGNNLVKDWSEFNRLQEIPNLEDLLFINNPLYVIRRLPGLKKLDAIPIV
;
A
#
# COMPACT_ATOMS: atom_id res chain seq x y z
N MET A 1 -7.01 28.98 -2.95
CA MET A 1 -6.89 27.96 -3.99
C MET A 1 -6.65 26.64 -3.27
N ASP A 2 -7.73 25.91 -3.09
CA ASP A 2 -7.73 24.64 -2.38
C ASP A 2 -7.13 23.55 -3.29
N ASN A 3 -5.88 23.17 -3.02
CA ASN A 3 -5.18 22.08 -3.71
C ASN A 3 -5.41 20.73 -3.01
N SER A 4 -6.47 20.58 -2.19
CA SER A 4 -6.79 19.34 -1.48
C SER A 4 -7.64 18.34 -2.29
N LEU A 5 -7.53 18.33 -3.62
CA LEU A 5 -7.82 17.13 -4.40
C LEU A 5 -6.71 16.09 -4.18
N ALA A 6 -6.51 15.69 -2.92
CA ALA A 6 -6.04 14.37 -2.59
C ALA A 6 -7.01 13.43 -3.28
N THR A 7 -6.56 12.78 -4.35
CA THR A 7 -7.35 11.79 -5.08
C THR A 7 -7.59 10.63 -4.14
N LEU A 8 -8.62 10.78 -3.29
CA LEU A 8 -9.21 9.71 -2.50
C LEU A 8 -9.62 8.64 -3.49
N ILE A 9 -9.41 7.39 -3.10
CA ILE A 9 -9.99 6.29 -3.86
C ILE A 9 -11.50 6.36 -3.62
N ASN A 10 -12.21 7.08 -4.49
CA ASN A 10 -13.66 7.08 -4.49
C ASN A 10 -14.14 5.93 -5.37
N ILE A 11 -14.24 4.75 -4.77
CA ILE A 11 -14.86 3.58 -5.39
C ILE A 11 -16.23 3.44 -4.73
N ASP A 12 -17.24 4.03 -5.36
CA ASP A 12 -18.63 3.88 -4.94
C ASP A 12 -18.97 2.38 -4.84
N GLY A 13 -19.50 1.99 -3.68
CA GLY A 13 -19.87 0.60 -3.39
C GLY A 13 -18.74 -0.30 -2.90
N ILE A 14 -17.49 0.16 -2.75
CA ILE A 14 -16.40 -0.70 -2.25
C ILE A 14 -16.69 -1.27 -0.85
N SER A 15 -17.42 -0.54 -0.02
CA SER A 15 -17.86 -0.97 1.32
C SER A 15 -18.84 -2.16 1.30
N SER A 16 -19.48 -2.43 0.16
CA SER A 16 -20.34 -3.61 -0.02
C SER A 16 -19.55 -4.89 -0.32
N LEU A 17 -18.27 -4.78 -0.70
CA LEU A 17 -17.41 -5.88 -1.12
C LEU A 17 -16.75 -6.59 0.07
N ARG A 18 -17.56 -7.09 1.01
CA ARG A 18 -17.13 -7.70 2.29
C ARG A 18 -16.27 -8.97 2.16
N TYR A 19 -16.18 -9.54 0.97
CA TYR A 19 -15.42 -10.75 0.69
C TYR A 19 -14.25 -10.51 -0.27
N LEU A 20 -13.95 -9.26 -0.61
CA LEU A 20 -12.88 -8.94 -1.53
C LEU A 20 -11.50 -9.22 -0.90
N LYS A 21 -10.85 -10.29 -1.35
CA LYS A 21 -9.51 -10.68 -0.86
C LYS A 21 -8.36 -10.08 -1.65
N ILE A 22 -8.57 -9.82 -2.93
CA ILE A 22 -7.54 -9.33 -3.86
C ILE A 22 -8.10 -8.10 -4.56
N LEU A 23 -7.34 -7.00 -4.56
CA LEU A 23 -7.70 -5.77 -5.25
C LEU A 23 -6.51 -5.27 -6.06
N SER A 24 -6.76 -5.01 -7.35
CA SER A 24 -5.80 -4.34 -8.23
C SER A 24 -6.28 -2.92 -8.54
N LEU A 25 -5.44 -1.95 -8.20
CA LEU A 25 -5.56 -0.53 -8.50
C LEU A 25 -4.32 -0.01 -9.24
N SER A 26 -3.59 -0.90 -9.90
CA SER A 26 -2.37 -0.53 -10.61
C SER A 26 -2.65 0.41 -11.79
N ARG A 27 -1.72 1.31 -12.12
CA ARG A 27 -1.84 2.29 -13.23
C ARG A 27 -2.99 3.27 -13.07
N ASN A 28 -3.10 3.87 -11.88
CA ASN A 28 -4.03 4.97 -11.60
C ASN A 28 -3.27 6.22 -11.11
N ASN A 29 -4.00 7.23 -10.62
CA ASN A 29 -3.43 8.47 -10.06
C ASN A 29 -3.53 8.54 -8.53
N ILE A 30 -3.41 7.39 -7.86
CA ILE A 30 -3.60 7.31 -6.41
C ILE A 30 -2.39 7.89 -5.69
N LYS A 31 -2.64 8.71 -4.66
CA LYS A 31 -1.58 9.40 -3.89
C LYS A 31 -1.41 8.87 -2.46
N THR A 32 -2.43 8.21 -1.91
CA THR A 32 -2.45 7.63 -0.55
C THR A 32 -3.32 6.38 -0.51
N PHE A 33 -3.30 5.65 0.60
CA PHE A 33 -4.18 4.49 0.82
C PHE A 33 -5.56 4.88 1.39
N SER A 34 -5.84 6.18 1.53
CA SER A 34 -7.10 6.69 2.06
C SER A 34 -8.27 6.38 1.11
N GLY A 35 -9.40 5.97 1.66
CA GLY A 35 -10.59 5.52 0.91
C GLY A 35 -10.73 4.01 0.80
N LEU A 36 -9.74 3.24 1.28
CA LEU A 36 -9.77 1.76 1.30
C LEU A 36 -10.10 1.18 2.69
N GLU A 37 -10.43 2.02 3.67
CA GLU A 37 -10.64 1.60 5.05
C GLU A 37 -11.76 0.56 5.17
N ALA A 38 -12.81 0.70 4.37
CA ALA A 38 -13.99 -0.18 4.40
C ALA A 38 -13.70 -1.64 3.97
N ILE A 39 -12.56 -1.90 3.33
CA ILE A 39 -12.15 -3.25 2.92
C ILE A 39 -10.87 -3.73 3.62
N GLY A 40 -10.27 -2.89 4.47
CA GLY A 40 -8.96 -3.18 5.06
C GLY A 40 -8.95 -4.37 6.01
N ASP A 41 -10.09 -4.70 6.62
CA ASP A 41 -10.21 -5.81 7.56
C ASP A 41 -10.14 -7.19 6.89
N HIS A 42 -10.46 -7.29 5.60
CA HIS A 42 -10.55 -8.58 4.90
C HIS A 42 -9.68 -8.68 3.65
N LEU A 43 -9.12 -7.57 3.14
CA LEU A 43 -8.22 -7.57 1.99
C LEU A 43 -6.88 -8.23 2.33
N GLU A 44 -6.48 -9.22 1.53
CA GLU A 44 -5.27 -10.02 1.72
C GLU A 44 -4.15 -9.62 0.75
N GLU A 45 -4.52 -9.19 -0.47
CA GLU A 45 -3.58 -8.72 -1.49
C GLU A 45 -4.01 -7.40 -2.12
N LEU A 46 -3.07 -6.45 -2.20
CA LEU A 46 -3.26 -5.14 -2.82
C LEU A 46 -2.18 -4.87 -3.86
N TRP A 47 -2.59 -4.70 -5.11
CA TRP A 47 -1.69 -4.34 -6.21
C TRP A 47 -1.94 -2.90 -6.64
N ILE A 48 -1.06 -2.00 -6.22
CA ILE A 48 -1.20 -0.55 -6.41
C ILE A 48 0.04 0.06 -7.08
N SER A 49 0.70 -0.75 -7.92
CA SER A 49 1.91 -0.33 -8.64
C SER A 49 1.58 0.69 -9.74
N TYR A 50 2.56 1.51 -10.14
CA TYR A 50 2.36 2.58 -11.13
C TYR A 50 1.27 3.58 -10.70
N ASN A 51 1.47 4.17 -9.53
CA ASN A 51 0.62 5.23 -8.98
C ASN A 51 1.52 6.41 -8.54
N LEU A 52 0.95 7.37 -7.81
CA LEU A 52 1.61 8.59 -7.35
C LEU A 52 1.73 8.61 -5.81
N ILE A 53 1.89 7.45 -5.18
CA ILE A 53 1.93 7.34 -3.71
C ILE A 53 3.23 7.93 -3.19
N GLU A 54 3.13 9.09 -2.55
CA GLU A 54 4.23 9.71 -1.80
C GLU A 54 4.12 9.45 -0.30
N LYS A 55 2.89 9.28 0.19
CA LYS A 55 2.55 9.21 1.61
C LYS A 55 1.80 7.92 1.91
N ILE A 56 2.30 7.15 2.87
CA ILE A 56 1.72 5.85 3.28
C ILE A 56 0.59 6.07 4.29
N LYS A 57 -0.20 7.13 4.09
CA LYS A 57 -1.35 7.45 4.95
C LYS A 57 -2.52 6.52 4.66
N GLY A 58 -3.13 5.98 5.72
CA GLY A 58 -4.27 5.07 5.65
C GLY A 58 -3.91 3.59 5.72
N VAL A 59 -2.62 3.25 5.73
CA VAL A 59 -2.15 1.85 5.65
C VAL A 59 -2.52 1.02 6.88
N SER A 60 -2.71 1.67 8.03
CA SER A 60 -3.14 1.01 9.28
C SER A 60 -4.48 0.32 9.19
N ALA A 61 -5.31 0.62 8.18
CA ALA A 61 -6.60 -0.03 7.98
C ALA A 61 -6.46 -1.50 7.55
N PHE A 62 -5.32 -1.88 6.95
CA PHE A 62 -5.12 -3.21 6.38
C PHE A 62 -4.71 -4.21 7.46
N LYS A 63 -5.69 -4.90 8.06
CA LYS A 63 -5.44 -5.88 9.12
C LYS A 63 -5.16 -7.28 8.60
N ALA A 64 -5.74 -7.64 7.45
CA ALA A 64 -5.56 -8.95 6.82
C ALA A 64 -4.50 -8.97 5.70
N LEU A 65 -3.93 -7.82 5.34
CA LEU A 65 -3.08 -7.70 4.16
C LEU A 65 -1.73 -8.38 4.37
N ARG A 66 -1.39 -9.27 3.44
CA ARG A 66 -0.15 -10.06 3.42
C ARG A 66 0.74 -9.71 2.24
N VAL A 67 0.15 -9.34 1.11
CA VAL A 67 0.85 -9.00 -0.13
C VAL A 67 0.55 -7.56 -0.51
N LEU A 68 1.60 -6.73 -0.61
CA LEU A 68 1.49 -5.36 -1.07
C LEU A 68 2.45 -5.11 -2.24
N TYR A 69 1.88 -4.89 -3.43
CA TYR A 69 2.67 -4.54 -4.61
C TYR A 69 2.50 -3.06 -4.95
N MET A 70 3.45 -2.26 -4.52
CA MET A 70 3.45 -0.79 -4.67
C MET A 70 4.71 -0.26 -5.39
N GLY A 71 5.26 -1.04 -6.32
CA GLY A 71 6.39 -0.60 -7.13
C GLY A 71 5.99 0.54 -8.09
N ASN A 72 6.97 1.33 -8.53
CA ASN A 72 6.74 2.51 -9.39
C ASN A 72 5.76 3.50 -8.73
N ASN A 73 6.12 3.96 -7.53
CA ASN A 73 5.44 5.02 -6.79
C ASN A 73 6.48 6.10 -6.41
N LEU A 74 6.13 7.03 -5.51
CA LEU A 74 6.92 8.23 -5.22
C LEU A 74 7.37 8.33 -3.75
N VAL A 75 7.39 7.21 -3.02
CA VAL A 75 7.82 7.20 -1.62
C VAL A 75 9.32 7.48 -1.55
N LYS A 76 9.70 8.56 -0.86
CA LYS A 76 11.08 9.06 -0.77
C LYS A 76 11.65 9.13 0.65
N ASP A 77 10.79 9.00 1.65
CA ASP A 77 11.13 9.24 3.06
C ASP A 77 11.06 7.95 3.88
N TRP A 78 12.07 7.74 4.73
CA TRP A 78 12.10 6.62 5.69
C TRP A 78 10.94 6.65 6.68
N SER A 79 10.48 7.84 7.07
CA SER A 79 9.33 7.99 7.96
C SER A 79 8.07 7.39 7.34
N GLU A 80 7.85 7.57 6.04
CA GLU A 80 6.72 6.98 5.34
C GLU A 80 6.88 5.47 5.20
N PHE A 81 8.06 4.99 4.80
CA PHE A 81 8.34 3.56 4.68
C PHE A 81 8.11 2.80 6.00
N ASN A 82 8.54 3.37 7.13
CA ASN A 82 8.35 2.74 8.45
C ASN A 82 6.88 2.56 8.84
N ARG A 83 5.96 3.30 8.23
CA ARG A 83 4.51 3.12 8.46
C ARG A 83 3.99 1.80 7.94
N LEU A 84 4.70 1.14 7.03
CA LEU A 84 4.35 -0.22 6.59
C LEU A 84 4.36 -1.23 7.75
N GLN A 85 5.01 -0.92 8.88
CA GLN A 85 4.93 -1.71 10.13
C GLN A 85 3.52 -1.66 10.76
N GLU A 86 2.67 -0.71 10.38
CA GLU A 86 1.28 -0.64 10.81
C GLU A 86 0.39 -1.71 10.14
N ILE A 87 0.92 -2.44 9.14
CA ILE A 87 0.31 -3.63 8.55
C ILE A 87 0.87 -4.86 9.29
N PRO A 88 0.13 -5.45 10.24
CA PRO A 88 0.69 -6.44 11.16
C PRO A 88 1.07 -7.77 10.48
N ASN A 89 0.45 -8.08 9.34
CA ASN A 89 0.57 -9.37 8.66
C ASN A 89 1.30 -9.27 7.31
N LEU A 90 2.02 -8.18 7.04
CA LEU A 90 2.72 -7.98 5.76
C LEU A 90 3.89 -8.95 5.60
N GLU A 91 3.87 -9.74 4.53
CA GLU A 91 4.86 -10.81 4.28
C GLU A 91 5.59 -10.63 2.95
N ASP A 92 4.92 -10.14 1.89
CA ASP A 92 5.49 -9.91 0.56
C ASP A 92 5.27 -8.46 0.15
N LEU A 93 6.38 -7.74 -0.09
CA LEU A 93 6.37 -6.34 -0.49
C LEU A 93 7.13 -6.18 -1.82
N LEU A 94 6.46 -5.62 -2.83
CA LEU A 94 7.11 -5.10 -4.03
C LEU A 94 7.16 -3.58 -3.92
N PHE A 95 8.36 -3.03 -3.77
CA PHE A 95 8.64 -1.61 -3.55
C PHE A 95 9.63 -1.03 -4.58
N ILE A 96 10.10 -1.83 -5.54
CA ILE A 96 10.97 -1.39 -6.65
C ILE A 96 10.52 -0.08 -7.29
N ASN A 97 11.48 0.71 -7.79
CA ASN A 97 11.22 1.97 -8.49
C ASN A 97 10.42 2.99 -7.66
N ASN A 98 10.64 3.02 -6.36
CA ASN A 98 10.35 4.20 -5.53
C ASN A 98 11.64 5.03 -5.36
N PRO A 99 11.55 6.37 -5.19
CA PRO A 99 12.73 7.21 -4.94
C PRO A 99 13.54 6.80 -3.71
N LEU A 100 12.90 6.21 -2.71
CA LEU A 100 13.57 5.69 -1.52
C LEU A 100 14.31 4.40 -1.85
N TYR A 101 15.63 4.40 -1.65
CA TYR A 101 16.44 3.19 -1.68
C TYR A 101 16.36 2.44 -0.34
N VAL A 102 15.78 1.24 -0.34
CA VAL A 102 15.52 0.48 0.90
C VAL A 102 16.79 -0.21 1.40
N ILE A 103 17.36 0.29 2.51
CA ILE A 103 18.50 -0.31 3.22
C ILE A 103 18.13 -0.98 4.55
N ARG A 104 16.86 -0.88 4.99
CA ARG A 104 16.37 -1.44 6.27
C ARG A 104 15.24 -2.41 6.02
N ARG A 105 15.21 -3.50 6.81
CA ARG A 105 14.16 -4.51 6.74
C ARG A 105 12.98 -4.16 7.64
N LEU A 106 11.77 -4.45 7.17
CA LEU A 106 10.57 -4.42 8.00
C LEU A 106 10.49 -5.72 8.82
N PRO A 107 10.09 -5.66 10.11
CA PRO A 107 9.85 -6.86 10.90
C PRO A 107 8.76 -7.74 10.26
N GLY A 108 8.96 -9.06 10.26
CA GLY A 108 7.97 -10.02 9.74
C GLY A 108 7.94 -10.18 8.22
N LEU A 109 8.59 -9.28 7.47
CA LEU A 109 8.63 -9.34 6.00
C LEU A 109 9.48 -10.53 5.54
N LYS A 110 8.88 -11.42 4.75
CA LYS A 110 9.49 -12.65 4.24
C LYS A 110 10.10 -12.46 2.85
N LYS A 111 9.60 -11.48 2.09
CA LYS A 111 10.02 -11.22 0.71
C LYS A 111 9.94 -9.74 0.39
N LEU A 112 11.01 -9.22 -0.20
CA LEU A 112 11.11 -7.84 -0.68
C LEU A 112 11.59 -7.87 -2.13
N ASP A 113 10.87 -7.21 -3.02
CA ASP A 113 11.27 -7.03 -4.41
C ASP A 113 11.57 -8.35 -5.13
N ALA A 114 10.68 -9.33 -4.92
CA ALA A 114 10.82 -10.70 -5.40
C ALA A 114 11.95 -11.53 -4.76
N ILE A 115 12.72 -10.96 -3.83
CA ILE A 115 13.85 -11.60 -3.16
C ILE A 115 13.43 -12.06 -1.75
N PRO A 116 13.56 -13.35 -1.42
CA PRO A 116 13.34 -13.83 -0.05
C PRO A 116 14.29 -13.17 0.95
N ILE A 117 13.74 -12.79 2.09
CA ILE A 117 14.48 -12.20 3.21
C ILE A 117 14.64 -13.30 4.25
N VAL A 118 15.81 -13.96 4.24
CA VAL A 118 16.30 -14.83 5.33
C VAL A 118 16.91 -14.02 6.45
#